data_AF-M7BPT0-F1
#
_entry.id   AF-M7BPT0-F1
#
_cell.length_a   1.000
_cell.length_b   1.000
_cell.length_c   1.000
_cell.angle_alpha   90.00
_cell.angle_beta   90.00
_cell.angle_gamma   90.00
#
_symmetry.space_group_name_H-M   'P 1'
#
loop_
_entity.id
_entity.type
_entity.pdbx_description
1 polymer ?
#
loop_
_entity_poly.entity_id
_entity_poly.type
_entity_poly.pdbx_seq_one_letter_code
_entity_poly.pdbx_strand_id
1 'polypeptide(L)'
;MGLFDRKMYSTGGLQLQIANQQAILSRYNFNSWDSMMKFKELILSDSRTEFAAIVEKGKAVARTFLQDSLDMTDLSTRTMSSAIGMRRISWLQVSGLSPEVQQTFQDLPFDSMGLFLE
;
A
#
# COMPACT_ATOMS: atom_id res chain seq x y z
N MET A 1 14.63 8.76 -19.60
CA MET A 1 13.42 8.25 -18.91
C MET A 1 12.31 8.21 -19.93
N GLY A 2 11.77 7.04 -20.24
CA GLY A 2 10.58 6.95 -21.08
C GLY A 2 9.42 7.66 -20.40
N LEU A 3 8.52 8.28 -21.17
CA LEU A 3 7.29 8.88 -20.65
C LEU A 3 6.46 7.85 -19.86
N PHE A 4 6.52 6.58 -20.28
CA PHE A 4 5.81 5.46 -19.68
C PHE A 4 6.29 5.13 -18.25
N ASP A 5 7.60 4.95 -18.04
CA ASP A 5 8.17 4.64 -16.72
C ASP A 5 7.87 5.75 -15.70
N ARG A 6 7.93 7.02 -16.14
CA ARG A 6 7.58 8.17 -15.31
C ARG A 6 6.14 8.11 -14.85
N LYS A 7 5.24 7.82 -15.79
CA LYS A 7 3.82 7.70 -15.48
C LYS A 7 3.58 6.57 -14.48
N MET A 8 4.14 5.38 -14.71
CA MET A 8 3.94 4.24 -13.80
C MET A 8 4.49 4.53 -12.39
N TYR A 9 5.70 5.08 -12.28
CA TYR A 9 6.27 5.44 -10.99
C TYR A 9 5.42 6.48 -10.25
N SER A 10 5.00 7.55 -10.94
CA SER A 10 4.14 8.59 -10.36
C SER A 10 2.75 8.06 -9.98
N THR A 11 2.16 7.18 -10.80
CA THR A 11 0.88 6.53 -10.50
C THR A 11 1.00 5.64 -9.26
N GLY A 12 2.04 4.81 -9.18
CA GLY A 12 2.31 4.01 -7.98
C GLY A 12 2.48 4.89 -6.74
N GLY A 13 3.29 5.95 -6.82
CA GLY A 13 3.48 6.87 -5.70
C GLY A 13 2.17 7.53 -5.23
N LEU A 14 1.28 7.92 -6.15
CA LEU A 14 -0.04 8.44 -5.79
C LEU A 14 -0.93 7.39 -5.13
N GLN A 15 -0.95 6.16 -5.65
CA GLN A 15 -1.68 5.04 -5.04
C GLN A 15 -1.20 4.77 -3.61
N LEU A 16 0.12 4.86 -3.35
CA LEU A 16 0.68 4.70 -2.01
C LEU A 16 0.16 5.77 -1.04
N GLN A 17 0.11 7.02 -1.50
CA GLN A 17 -0.39 8.13 -0.69
C GLN A 17 -1.88 7.95 -0.35
N ILE A 18 -2.69 7.54 -1.33
CA ILE A 18 -4.12 7.25 -1.14
C ILE A 18 -4.29 6.10 -0.15
N ALA A 19 -3.54 5.01 -0.33
CA ALA A 19 -3.57 3.86 0.57
C ALA A 19 -3.22 4.29 2.01
N ASN A 20 -2.14 5.05 2.20
CA ASN A 20 -1.77 5.54 3.52
C ASN A 20 -2.88 6.36 4.19
N GLN A 21 -3.56 7.24 3.44
CA GLN A 21 -4.73 7.97 3.95
C GLN A 21 -5.89 7.04 4.33
N GLN A 22 -6.16 6.01 3.52
CA GLN A 22 -7.19 5.01 3.80
C GLN A 22 -6.87 4.18 5.06
N ALA A 23 -5.61 3.80 5.29
CA ALA A 23 -5.17 3.11 6.50
C ALA A 23 -5.43 3.96 7.76
N ILE A 24 -5.08 5.25 7.70
CA ILE A 24 -5.32 6.20 8.81
C ILE A 24 -6.82 6.31 9.12
N LEU A 25 -7.65 6.47 8.08
CA LEU A 25 -9.11 6.54 8.23
C LEU A 25 -9.69 5.24 8.81
N SER A 26 -9.23 4.09 8.33
CA SER A 26 -9.66 2.78 8.81
C SER A 26 -9.35 2.59 10.29
N ARG A 27 -8.14 2.99 10.72
CA ARG A 27 -7.75 2.98 12.14
C ARG A 27 -8.62 3.90 12.99
N TYR A 28 -8.88 5.12 12.53
CA TYR A 28 -9.77 6.05 13.24
C TYR A 28 -11.20 5.50 13.38
N ASN A 29 -11.73 4.93 12.30
CA ASN A 29 -13.06 4.31 12.27
C ASN A 29 -13.15 3.14 13.26
N PHE A 30 -12.15 2.24 13.24
CA PHE A 30 -12.06 1.14 14.20
C PHE A 30 -12.08 1.63 15.66
N ASN A 31 -11.24 2.62 15.98
CA ASN A 31 -11.17 3.19 17.34
C ASN A 31 -12.47 3.88 17.76
N SER A 32 -13.20 4.46 16.80
CA SER A 32 -14.51 5.08 17.04
C SER A 32 -15.55 4.03 17.42
N TRP A 33 -15.63 2.93 16.66
CA TRP A 33 -16.50 1.80 17.02
C TRP A 33 -16.11 1.16 18.35
N ASP A 34 -14.81 1.00 18.60
CA ASP A 34 -14.35 0.47 19.88
C ASP A 34 -14.72 1.38 21.07
N SER A 35 -14.64 2.69 20.88
CA SER A 35 -15.11 3.67 21.88
C SER A 35 -16.62 3.62 22.07
N MET A 36 -17.41 3.35 21.03
CA MET A 36 -18.86 3.18 21.16
C MET A 36 -19.23 2.04 22.12
N MET A 37 -18.41 1.01 22.21
CA MET A 37 -18.65 -0.12 23.10
C MET A 37 -18.74 0.28 24.59
N LYS A 38 -18.11 1.39 24.98
CA LYS A 38 -18.17 1.94 26.35
C LYS A 38 -19.59 2.38 26.75
N PHE A 39 -20.45 2.69 25.78
CA PHE A 39 -21.83 3.11 26.02
C PHE A 39 -22.82 1.93 26.10
N LYS A 40 -22.37 0.68 25.93
CA LYS A 40 -23.24 -0.51 25.94
C LYS A 40 -24.13 -0.57 27.18
N GLU A 41 -23.58 -0.27 28.35
CA GLU A 41 -24.33 -0.32 29.61
C GLU A 41 -25.38 0.79 29.75
N LEU A 42 -25.27 1.87 28.96
CA LEU A 42 -26.26 2.95 28.91
C LEU A 42 -27.44 2.63 27.98
N ILE A 43 -27.35 1.54 27.20
CA ILE A 43 -28.42 1.08 26.32
C ILE A 43 -29.42 0.23 27.12
N LEU A 44 -30.70 0.30 26.74
CA LEU A 44 -31.78 -0.56 27.27
C LEU A 44 -31.35 -2.03 27.22
N SER A 45 -31.59 -2.77 28.30
CA SER A 45 -31.12 -4.15 28.46
C SER A 45 -31.38 -5.03 27.24
N ASP A 46 -32.60 -4.93 26.70
CA ASP A 46 -33.08 -5.77 25.59
C ASP A 46 -32.37 -5.50 24.27
N SER A 47 -31.78 -4.31 24.08
CA SER A 47 -31.08 -3.91 22.85
C SER A 47 -29.56 -3.90 22.97
N ARG A 48 -28.99 -4.27 24.13
CA ARG A 48 -27.52 -4.32 24.34
C ARG A 48 -26.81 -5.30 23.42
N THR A 49 -27.44 -6.44 23.13
CA THR A 49 -26.89 -7.47 22.24
C THR A 49 -26.85 -6.97 20.80
N GLU A 50 -27.92 -6.33 20.35
CA GLU A 50 -28.02 -5.74 19.00
C GLU A 50 -27.00 -4.60 18.84
N PHE A 51 -26.88 -3.73 19.84
CA PHE A 51 -25.87 -2.67 19.84
C PHE A 51 -24.46 -3.22 19.73
N ALA A 52 -24.11 -4.24 20.51
CA ALA A 52 -22.80 -4.89 20.44
C ALA A 52 -22.55 -5.51 19.05
N ALA A 53 -23.56 -6.15 18.46
CA ALA A 53 -23.45 -6.70 17.11
C ALA A 53 -23.20 -5.62 16.05
N ILE A 54 -23.85 -4.46 16.16
CA ILE A 54 -23.61 -3.30 15.26
C ILE A 54 -22.18 -2.78 15.41
N VAL A 55 -21.71 -2.62 16.66
CA VAL A 55 -20.34 -2.17 16.93
C VAL A 55 -19.31 -3.13 16.33
N GLU A 56 -19.48 -4.44 16.53
CA GLU A 56 -18.56 -5.45 15.98
C GLU A 56 -18.62 -5.50 14.45
N LYS A 57 -19.80 -5.30 13.84
CA LYS A 57 -19.92 -5.16 12.39
C LYS A 57 -19.16 -3.93 11.88
N GLY A 58 -19.27 -2.79 12.57
CA GLY A 58 -18.52 -1.59 12.26
C GLY A 58 -17.00 -1.78 12.32
N LYS A 59 -16.52 -2.45 13.37
CA LYS A 59 -15.11 -2.86 13.50
C LYS A 59 -14.67 -3.78 12.36
N ALA A 60 -15.49 -4.75 11.99
CA ALA A 60 -15.20 -5.67 10.88
C ALA A 60 -15.04 -4.92 9.56
N VAL A 61 -15.96 -3.99 9.25
CA VAL A 61 -15.87 -3.14 8.06
C VAL A 61 -14.59 -2.30 8.07
N ALA A 62 -14.25 -1.68 9.21
CA ALA A 62 -13.01 -0.91 9.34
C ALA A 62 -11.74 -1.77 9.13
N ARG A 63 -11.75 -3.03 9.58
CA ARG A 63 -10.65 -3.98 9.31
C ARG A 63 -10.55 -4.35 7.84
N THR A 64 -11.67 -4.57 7.15
CA THR A 64 -11.69 -4.83 5.71
C THR A 64 -11.10 -3.66 4.93
N PHE A 65 -11.49 -2.42 5.24
CA PHE A 65 -10.88 -1.24 4.60
C PHE A 65 -9.38 -1.11 4.87
N LEU A 66 -8.92 -1.51 6.06
CA LEU A 66 -7.48 -1.55 6.35
C LEU A 66 -6.78 -2.60 5.48
N GLN A 67 -7.37 -3.76 5.27
CA GLN A 67 -6.81 -4.79 4.39
C GLN A 67 -6.76 -4.30 2.93
N ASP A 68 -7.84 -3.69 2.43
CA ASP A 68 -7.87 -3.10 1.08
C ASP A 68 -6.75 -2.07 0.88
N SER A 69 -6.48 -1.27 1.93
CA SER A 69 -5.38 -0.30 1.94
C SER A 69 -4.00 -0.97 1.92
N LEU A 70 -3.81 -2.11 2.59
CA LEU A 70 -2.56 -2.87 2.55
C LEU A 70 -2.34 -3.47 1.16
N ASP A 71 -3.39 -4.02 0.56
CA ASP A 71 -3.34 -4.60 -0.79
C ASP A 71 -3.02 -3.51 -1.84
N MET A 72 -3.61 -2.32 -1.70
CA MET A 72 -3.28 -1.15 -2.55
C MET A 72 -1.81 -0.71 -2.38
N THR A 73 -1.26 -0.82 -1.17
CA THR A 73 0.16 -0.51 -0.88
C THR A 73 1.10 -1.49 -1.58
N ASP A 74 0.80 -2.79 -1.55
CA ASP A 74 1.55 -3.82 -2.29
C ASP A 74 1.47 -3.57 -3.80
N LEU A 75 0.27 -3.31 -4.33
CA LEU A 75 0.08 -3.02 -5.76
C LEU A 75 0.89 -1.78 -6.20
N SER A 76 0.84 -0.71 -5.41
CA SER A 76 1.62 0.50 -5.64
C SER A 76 3.12 0.20 -5.67
N THR A 77 3.61 -0.54 -4.69
CA THR A 77 5.03 -0.91 -4.57
C THR A 77 5.48 -1.74 -5.78
N ARG A 78 4.67 -2.70 -6.24
CA ARG A 78 4.93 -3.50 -7.44
C ARG A 78 4.94 -2.66 -8.71
N THR A 79 4.03 -1.68 -8.82
CA THR A 79 3.96 -0.76 -9.95
C THR A 79 5.22 0.11 -10.02
N MET A 80 5.66 0.64 -8.88
CA MET A 80 6.90 1.42 -8.79
C MET A 80 8.13 0.56 -9.10
N SER A 81 8.19 -0.67 -8.55
CA SER A 81 9.26 -1.63 -8.82
C SER A 81 9.35 -1.98 -10.31
N SER A 82 8.22 -2.21 -10.97
CA SER A 82 8.16 -2.46 -12.41
C SER A 82 8.72 -1.28 -13.22
N ALA A 83 8.36 -0.05 -12.84
CA ALA A 83 8.88 1.15 -13.49
C ALA A 83 10.40 1.32 -13.31
N ILE A 84 10.94 0.93 -12.15
CA ILE A 84 12.38 0.92 -11.88
C ILE A 84 13.06 -0.16 -12.73
N GLY A 85 12.50 -1.37 -12.78
CA GLY A 85 13.02 -2.48 -13.58
C GLY A 85 13.10 -2.14 -15.07
N MET A 86 12.03 -1.56 -15.63
CA MET A 86 12.03 -1.08 -17.03
C MET A 86 13.12 -0.04 -17.28
N ARG A 87 13.36 0.85 -16.32
CA ARG A 87 14.43 1.85 -16.43
C ARG A 87 15.82 1.22 -16.38
N ARG A 88 16.04 0.25 -15.48
CA ARG A 88 17.31 -0.51 -15.41
C ARG A 88 17.61 -1.20 -16.72
N ILE A 89 16.63 -1.93 -17.27
CA ILE A 89 16.76 -2.63 -18.55
C ILE A 89 17.09 -1.62 -19.67
N SER A 90 16.35 -0.51 -19.75
CA SER A 90 16.59 0.53 -20.76
C SER A 90 17.99 1.13 -20.66
N TRP A 91 18.50 1.35 -19.44
CA TRP A 91 19.85 1.87 -19.22
C TRP A 91 20.92 0.85 -19.58
N LEU A 92 20.75 -0.41 -19.18
CA LEU A 92 21.71 -1.50 -19.47
C LEU A 92 21.82 -1.75 -20.97
N GLN A 93 20.72 -1.71 -21.72
CA GLN A 93 20.71 -1.88 -23.18
C GLN A 93 21.56 -0.82 -23.90
N VAL A 94 21.64 0.41 -23.38
CA VAL A 94 22.42 1.50 -23.97
C VAL A 94 23.81 1.69 -23.33
N SER A 95 24.13 0.91 -22.30
CA SER A 95 25.37 1.04 -21.52
C SER A 95 26.62 0.51 -22.24
N GLY A 96 26.45 -0.34 -23.25
CA GLY A 96 27.56 -1.02 -23.94
C GLY A 96 28.22 -2.15 -23.12
N LEU A 97 27.65 -2.53 -21.97
CA LEU A 97 28.16 -3.60 -21.11
C LEU A 97 27.94 -5.00 -21.71
N SER A 98 28.81 -5.95 -21.36
CA SER A 98 28.65 -7.38 -21.69
C SER A 98 27.33 -7.94 -21.13
N PRO A 99 26.65 -8.90 -21.81
CA PRO A 99 25.44 -9.54 -21.30
C PRO A 99 25.58 -10.14 -19.88
N GLU A 100 26.73 -10.72 -19.53
CA GLU A 100 27.00 -11.25 -18.18
C GLU A 100 26.99 -10.16 -17.10
N VAL A 101 27.58 -9.01 -17.43
CA VAL A 101 27.60 -7.85 -16.54
C VAL A 101 26.19 -7.28 -16.42
N GLN A 102 25.45 -7.19 -17.53
CA GLN A 102 24.06 -6.72 -17.52
C GLN A 102 23.16 -7.59 -16.63
N GLN A 103 23.28 -8.92 -16.70
CA GLN A 103 22.48 -9.83 -15.88
C GLN A 103 22.74 -9.59 -14.38
N THR A 104 24.02 -9.45 -14.01
CA THR A 104 24.42 -9.19 -12.62
C THR A 104 23.80 -7.91 -12.07
N PHE A 105 23.78 -6.84 -12.87
CA PHE A 105 23.18 -5.55 -12.46
C PHE A 105 21.64 -5.58 -12.40
N GLN A 106 20.97 -6.41 -13.21
CA GLN A 106 19.50 -6.53 -13.16
C GLN A 106 19.02 -7.11 -11.82
N ASP A 107 19.75 -8.09 -11.29
CA ASP A 107 19.38 -8.85 -10.10
C ASP A 107 19.69 -8.12 -8.78
N LEU A 108 20.34 -6.95 -8.84
CA LEU A 108 20.65 -6.15 -7.66
C LEU A 108 19.37 -5.62 -6.98
N PRO A 109 19.33 -5.51 -5.64
CA PRO A 109 18.23 -4.83 -4.95
C PRO A 109 18.18 -3.33 -5.30
N PHE A 110 17.05 -2.69 -5.00
CA PHE A 110 16.87 -1.23 -5.15
C PHE A 110 16.97 -0.57 -3.77
N ASP A 111 17.82 0.46 -3.63
CA ASP A 111 18.09 1.15 -2.36
C ASP A 111 17.44 2.53 -2.23
N SER A 112 16.54 2.88 -3.14
CA SER A 112 15.88 4.20 -3.24
C SER A 112 16.77 5.40 -3.61
N MET A 113 18.10 5.26 -3.59
CA MET A 113 19.03 6.35 -3.87
C MET A 113 19.49 6.34 -5.33
N GLY A 114 19.74 5.15 -5.88
CA GLY A 114 20.25 4.96 -7.24
C GLY A 114 19.42 4.01 -8.09
N LEU A 115 19.78 3.88 -9.37
CA LEU A 115 19.23 2.80 -10.20
C LEU A 115 19.79 1.44 -9.81
N PHE A 116 20.98 1.39 -9.24
CA PHE A 116 21.63 0.18 -8.75
C PHE A 116 22.17 0.46 -7.35
N LEU A 117 22.32 -0.60 -6.56
CA LEU A 117 23.05 -0.56 -5.30
C LEU A 117 24.53 -0.25 -5.60
N GLU A 118 25.16 0.67 -4.87
CA GLU A 118 26.63 0.86 -4.90
C GLU A 118 27.39 -0.31 -4.29
#